data_AF-A0A973GC84-F1
#
_entry.id   AF-A0A973GC84-F1
#
_cell.length_a   1.000
_cell.length_b   1.000
_cell.length_c   1.000
_cell.angle_alpha   90.00
_cell.angle_beta   90.00
_cell.angle_gamma   90.00
#
_symmetry.space_group_name_H-M   'P 1'
#
loop_
_entity.id
_entity.type
_entity.pdbx_description
1 polymer ?
#
loop_
_entity_poly.entity_id
_entity_poly.type
_entity_poly.pdbx_seq_one_letter_code
_entity_poly.pdbx_strand_id
1 'polypeptide(L)' 'VIVGGGKPALPQGLRLDLKLLDQGRFDNGVVHVRYAVSNQ' A
#
# COMPACT_ATOMS: atom_id res chain seq x y z
N VAL A 1 -4.83 -11.84 -6.53
CA VAL A 1 -5.02 -11.31 -7.89
C VAL A 1 -3.67 -10.82 -8.41
N ILE A 2 -3.30 -11.14 -9.65
CA ILE A 2 -2.07 -10.63 -10.30
C ILE A 2 -2.54 -10.04 -11.63
N VAL A 3 -2.22 -8.76 -11.88
CA VAL A 3 -2.80 -8.00 -13.00
C VAL A 3 -1.97 -8.03 -14.29
N GLY A 4 -0.74 -8.56 -14.25
CA GLY A 4 0.15 -8.66 -15.43
C GLY A 4 0.79 -7.35 -15.90
N GLY A 5 0.15 -6.19 -15.67
CA GLY A 5 0.68 -4.86 -15.98
C GLY A 5 -0.31 -3.74 -15.65
N GLY A 6 0.13 -2.48 -15.68
CA GLY A 6 -0.72 -1.32 -15.41
C GLY A 6 0.07 -0.04 -15.10
N LYS A 7 -0.66 1.07 -14.90
CA LYS A 7 -0.06 2.33 -14.43
C LYS A 7 0.47 2.14 -12.99
N PRO A 8 1.76 2.38 -12.72
CA PRO A 8 2.30 2.24 -11.36
C PRO A 8 1.60 3.16 -10.38
N ALA A 9 1.34 2.64 -9.17
CA ALA A 9 0.75 3.43 -8.08
C ALA A 9 1.76 4.42 -7.46
N LEU A 10 3.06 4.13 -7.58
CA LEU A 10 4.16 4.96 -7.09
C LEU A 10 5.22 5.14 -8.18
N PRO A 11 6.01 6.23 -8.12
CA PRO A 11 7.16 6.41 -8.98
C PRO A 11 8.13 5.23 -8.88
N GLN A 12 8.77 4.89 -10.00
CA GLN A 12 9.81 3.87 -10.02
C GLN A 12 11.03 4.34 -9.22
N GLY A 13 11.64 3.43 -8.47
CA GLY A 13 12.84 3.71 -7.66
C GLY A 13 12.58 4.46 -6.35
N LEU A 14 11.33 4.85 -6.06
CA LEU A 14 10.98 5.49 -4.80
C LEU A 14 11.04 4.49 -3.64
N ARG A 15 11.84 4.78 -2.62
CA ARG A 15 11.89 4.04 -1.36
C ARG A 15 11.43 4.94 -0.23
N LEU A 16 10.34 4.56 0.43
CA LEU A 16 9.78 5.27 1.58
C LEU A 16 9.73 4.32 2.77
N ASP A 17 10.09 4.83 3.93
CA ASP A 17 9.83 4.15 5.19
C ASP A 17 8.38 4.42 5.58
N LEU A 18 7.57 3.35 5.60
CA LEU A 18 6.15 3.42 5.89
C LEU A 18 5.84 2.74 7.23
N LYS A 19 5.19 3.48 8.12
CA LYS A 19 4.66 2.98 9.38
C LYS A 19 3.18 2.64 9.22
N LEU A 20 2.81 1.39 9.48
CA LEU A 20 1.41 0.97 9.50
C LEU A 20 0.69 1.65 10.66
N LEU A 21 -0.40 2.35 10.35
CA LEU A 21 -1.26 3.00 11.34
C LEU A 21 -2.52 2.19 11.62
N ASP A 22 -3.08 1.55 10.60
CA ASP A 22 -4.36 0.84 10.70
C ASP A 22 -4.56 -0.15 9.54
N GLN A 23 -5.36 -1.21 9.78
CA GLN A 23 -5.77 -2.19 8.79
C GLN A 23 -7.20 -2.67 9.05
N GLY A 24 -8.02 -2.67 8.00
CA GLY A 24 -9.38 -3.22 8.00
C GLY A 24 -9.57 -4.27 6.91
N ARG A 25 -10.36 -5.31 7.19
CA ARG A 25 -10.74 -6.35 6.23
C ARG A 25 -12.23 -6.26 5.93
N PHE A 26 -12.59 -6.43 4.66
CA PHE A 26 -13.97 -6.53 4.22
C PHE A 26 -14.27 -7.98 3.85
N ASP A 27 -15.53 -8.39 4.02
CA ASP A 27 -15.99 -9.78 3.80
C ASP A 27 -15.87 -10.25 2.34
N ASN A 28 -15.67 -9.32 1.41
CA ASN A 28 -15.41 -9.61 0.00
C ASN A 28 -13.93 -9.85 -0.31
N GLY A 29 -13.07 -9.95 0.71
CA GLY A 29 -11.63 -10.19 0.56
C GLY A 29 -10.79 -8.94 0.31
N VAL A 30 -11.39 -7.75 0.28
CA VAL A 30 -10.66 -6.47 0.19
C VAL A 30 -10.01 -6.13 1.54
N VAL A 31 -8.83 -5.52 1.48
CA VAL A 31 -8.11 -5.02 2.65
C VAL A 31 -7.83 -3.54 2.46
N HIS A 32 -8.24 -2.72 3.42
CA HIS A 32 -7.85 -1.31 3.50
C HIS A 32 -6.72 -1.15 4.51
N VAL A 33 -5.68 -0.41 4.13
CA VAL A 33 -4.49 -0.18 4.95
C VAL A 33 -4.16 1.29 4.96
N ARG A 34 -3.81 1.80 6.15
CA ARG A 34 -3.41 3.19 6.33
C ARG A 34 -1.97 3.24 6.82
N TYR A 35 -1.13 3.97 6.10
CA TYR A 35 0.28 4.15 6.41
C TYR A 35 0.59 5.63 6.63
N ALA A 36 1.59 5.90 7.48
CA ALA A 36 2.29 7.18 7.54
C ALA A 36 3.70 7.01 6.98
N VAL A 37 4.26 8.08 6.42
CA VAL A 37 5.69 8.15 6.11
C VAL A 37 6.43 8.41 7.42
N SER A 38 7.38 7.55 7.76
CA SER A 38 8.22 7.68 8.95
C SER A 38 9.65 7.98 8.53
N ASN A 39 10.05 9.24 8.59
CA ASN A 39 11.44 9.64 8.38
C ASN A 39 12.11 9.74 9.76
N GLN A 40 12.41 8.60 10.39
CA GLN A 40 13.23 8.57 11.61
C GLN A 40 14.70 8.56 11.26
#